data_AF-A0A2E0BQS8-F1
#
_entry.id   AF-A0A2E0BQS8-F1
#
_cell.length_a   1.000
_cell.length_b   1.000
_cell.length_c   1.000
_cell.angle_alpha   90.00
_cell.angle_beta   90.00
_cell.angle_gamma   90.00
#
_symmetry.space_group_name_H-M   'P 1'
#
loop_
_entity.id
_entity.type
_entity.pdbx_description
1 polymer ?
#
loop_
_entity_poly.entity_id
_entity_poly.type
_entity_poly.pdbx_seq_one_letter_code
_entity_poly.pdbx_strand_id
1 'polypeptide(L)'
;MAAQFNTYIKELRSKKFKQIPKLAAILKIKYEMWRKIERGINPPPKKSLLVKFCNLVGAKEYEKNQLFTLAKRWTPHPDTGSLRHPVYHEGLDRDWTEAVLAENTPDYTIPKEWSKSN
;
A
#
# COMPACT_ATOMS: atom_id res chain seq x y z
N MET A 1 -20.70 -5.93 -6.01
CA MET A 1 -19.84 -4.90 -5.38
C MET A 1 -18.44 -5.05 -5.94
N ALA A 2 -17.84 -3.98 -6.48
CA ALA A 2 -16.44 -4.04 -6.93
C ALA A 2 -15.53 -4.23 -5.70
N ALA A 3 -14.69 -5.26 -5.71
CA ALA A 3 -13.74 -5.49 -4.63
C ALA A 3 -12.77 -4.31 -4.53
N GLN A 4 -12.65 -3.70 -3.36
CA GLN A 4 -11.66 -2.65 -3.12
C GLN A 4 -10.27 -3.27 -2.92
N PHE A 5 -9.22 -2.56 -3.34
CA PHE A 5 -7.83 -3.04 -3.25
C PHE A 5 -7.43 -3.47 -1.83
N ASN A 6 -7.79 -2.69 -0.81
CA ASN A 6 -7.45 -2.95 0.59
C ASN A 6 -8.12 -4.24 1.13
N THR A 7 -9.35 -4.51 0.70
CA THR A 7 -10.04 -5.76 1.05
C THR A 7 -9.38 -6.94 0.34
N TYR A 8 -9.07 -6.79 -0.94
CA TYR A 8 -8.48 -7.85 -1.74
C TYR A 8 -7.06 -8.23 -1.27
N ILE A 9 -6.21 -7.24 -0.96
CA ILE A 9 -4.87 -7.52 -0.43
C ILE A 9 -4.93 -8.22 0.94
N LYS A 10 -5.91 -7.86 1.78
CA LYS A 10 -6.15 -8.51 3.08
C LYS A 10 -6.61 -9.96 2.91
N GLU A 11 -7.47 -10.24 1.92
CA GLU A 11 -7.88 -11.59 1.56
C GLU A 11 -6.69 -12.44 1.12
N LEU A 12 -5.87 -11.94 0.19
CA LEU A 12 -4.67 -12.62 -0.28
C LEU A 12 -3.68 -12.90 0.85
N ARG A 13 -3.46 -11.93 1.74
CA ARG A 13 -2.63 -12.15 2.93
C ARG A 13 -3.21 -13.29 3.76
N SER A 14 -4.50 -13.23 4.07
CA SER A 14 -5.14 -14.14 5.04
C SER A 14 -5.09 -15.61 4.61
N LYS A 15 -4.93 -15.89 3.31
CA LYS A 15 -4.71 -17.26 2.79
C LYS A 15 -3.45 -17.92 3.33
N LYS A 16 -2.36 -17.16 3.52
CA LYS A 16 -1.05 -17.71 3.92
C LYS A 16 -0.53 -17.16 5.24
N PHE A 17 -0.71 -15.87 5.48
CA PHE A 17 -0.22 -15.19 6.68
C PHE A 17 -1.39 -14.72 7.53
N LYS A 18 -1.82 -15.48 8.54
CA LYS A 18 -2.89 -15.05 9.46
C LYS A 18 -2.58 -13.75 10.21
N GLN A 19 -1.31 -13.51 10.51
CA GLN A 19 -0.86 -12.36 11.30
C GLN A 19 -0.03 -11.38 10.45
N ILE A 20 -0.37 -10.09 10.52
CA ILE A 20 0.36 -9.01 9.82
C ILE A 20 1.82 -8.88 10.31
N PRO A 21 2.15 -8.96 11.62
CA PRO A 21 3.54 -8.83 12.08
C PRO A 21 4.51 -9.81 11.42
N LYS A 22 4.07 -11.06 11.18
CA LYS A 22 4.88 -12.07 10.50
C LYS A 22 5.16 -11.68 9.03
N LEU A 23 4.13 -11.22 8.32
CA LEU A 23 4.30 -10.73 6.95
C LEU A 23 5.23 -9.51 6.90
N ALA A 24 5.01 -8.55 7.81
CA ALA A 24 5.79 -7.31 7.88
C ALA A 24 7.27 -7.59 8.15
N ALA A 25 7.59 -8.54 9.04
CA ALA A 25 8.95 -8.98 9.30
C ALA A 25 9.62 -9.58 8.05
N ILE A 26 8.92 -10.43 7.30
CA ILE A 26 9.44 -11.06 6.07
C ILE A 26 9.62 -10.03 4.96
N LEU A 27 8.67 -9.11 4.81
CA LEU A 27 8.74 -8.02 3.84
C LEU A 27 9.72 -6.90 4.24
N LYS A 28 10.28 -6.95 5.46
CA LYS A 28 11.14 -5.92 6.06
C LYS A 28 10.50 -4.52 6.06
N ILE A 29 9.23 -4.46 6.45
CA ILE A 29 8.46 -3.22 6.55
C ILE A 29 7.86 -3.05 7.94
N LYS A 30 7.48 -1.83 8.31
CA LYS A 30 6.78 -1.57 9.57
C LYS A 30 5.37 -2.19 9.55
N TYR A 31 5.00 -2.87 10.62
CA TYR A 31 3.65 -3.44 10.82
C TYR A 31 2.55 -2.39 10.60
N GLU A 32 2.75 -1.19 11.14
CA GLU A 32 1.76 -0.11 11.09
C GLU A 32 1.49 0.36 9.66
N MET A 33 2.53 0.42 8.82
CA MET A 33 2.42 0.77 7.41
C MET A 33 1.51 -0.24 6.70
N TRP A 34 1.77 -1.54 6.84
CA TRP A 34 0.96 -2.58 6.20
C TRP A 34 -0.47 -2.61 6.72
N ARG A 35 -0.65 -2.42 8.03
CA ARG A 35 -1.98 -2.32 8.65
C ARG A 35 -2.78 -1.15 8.08
N LYS A 36 -2.18 0.01 7.84
CA LYS A 36 -2.84 1.16 7.21
C LYS A 36 -3.22 0.88 5.75
N ILE A 37 -2.41 0.12 5.01
CA ILE A 37 -2.71 -0.32 3.64
C ILE A 37 -3.94 -1.24 3.62
N GLU A 38 -4.00 -2.25 4.50
CA GLU A 38 -5.17 -3.15 4.59
C GLU A 38 -6.45 -2.44 5.05
N ARG A 39 -6.31 -1.31 5.74
CA ARG A 39 -7.43 -0.44 6.12
C ARG A 39 -7.86 0.53 5.01
N GLY A 40 -7.10 0.61 3.92
CA GLY A 40 -7.36 1.59 2.85
C GLY A 40 -7.04 3.03 3.24
N ILE A 41 -6.35 3.25 4.36
CA ILE A 41 -5.91 4.59 4.80
C ILE A 41 -4.65 4.99 4.05
N ASN A 42 -3.72 4.05 3.88
CA ASN A 42 -2.53 4.29 3.07
C ASN A 42 -2.76 3.85 1.63
N PRO A 43 -2.14 4.56 0.67
CA PRO A 43 -2.20 4.18 -0.74
C PRO A 43 -1.55 2.80 -0.98
N PRO A 44 -1.81 2.18 -2.14
CA PRO A 44 -1.12 0.98 -2.56
C PRO A 44 0.41 1.18 -2.50
N PRO A 45 1.17 0.23 -1.95
CA PRO A 45 2.62 0.32 -1.92
C PRO A 45 3.21 0.10 -3.32
N LYS A 46 4.53 0.32 -3.45
CA LYS A 46 5.28 0.09 -4.69
C LYS A 46 4.91 -1.22 -5.37
N LYS A 47 4.96 -1.22 -6.70
CA LYS A 47 4.82 -2.44 -7.51
C LYS A 47 5.82 -3.51 -7.07
N SER A 48 7.08 -3.14 -6.79
CA SER A 48 8.10 -4.08 -6.34
C SER A 48 7.74 -4.77 -5.00
N LEU A 49 7.18 -4.03 -4.04
CA LEU A 49 6.71 -4.58 -2.78
C LEU A 49 5.48 -5.49 -2.99
N LEU A 50 4.55 -5.08 -3.85
CA LEU A 50 3.39 -5.90 -4.23
C LEU A 50 3.80 -7.19 -4.94
N VAL A 51 4.80 -7.16 -5.83
CA VAL A 51 5.35 -8.37 -6.46
C VAL A 51 5.96 -9.30 -5.42
N LYS A 52 6.78 -8.77 -4.49
CA LYS A 52 7.33 -9.56 -3.38
C LYS A 52 6.22 -10.18 -2.54
N PHE A 53 5.19 -9.41 -2.20
CA PHE A 53 4.02 -9.90 -1.49
C PHE A 53 3.31 -11.03 -2.25
N CYS A 54 3.02 -10.85 -3.54
CA CYS A 54 2.39 -11.88 -4.39
C CYS A 54 3.20 -13.17 -4.40
N ASN A 55 4.52 -13.08 -4.54
CA ASN A 55 5.40 -14.24 -4.50
C ASN A 55 5.35 -14.93 -3.12
N LEU A 56 5.35 -14.15 -2.03
CA LEU A 56 5.27 -14.69 -0.68
C LEU A 56 3.95 -15.41 -0.43
N VAL A 57 2.81 -14.83 -0.81
CA VAL A 57 1.50 -15.47 -0.62
C VAL A 57 1.24 -16.61 -1.59
N GLY A 58 2.08 -16.77 -2.62
CA GLY A 58 1.86 -17.75 -3.70
C GLY A 58 0.65 -17.38 -4.56
N ALA A 59 0.44 -16.08 -4.78
CA ALA A 59 -0.65 -15.59 -5.61
C ALA A 59 -0.47 -16.06 -7.05
N LYS A 60 -1.56 -16.55 -7.65
CA LYS A 60 -1.60 -16.92 -9.06
C LYS A 60 -1.53 -15.68 -9.94
N GLU A 61 -1.17 -15.85 -11.20
CA GLU A 61 -0.99 -14.74 -12.13
C GLU A 61 -2.26 -13.89 -12.30
N TYR A 62 -3.44 -14.52 -12.35
CA TYR A 62 -4.71 -13.78 -12.40
C TYR A 62 -4.97 -12.96 -11.12
N GLU A 63 -4.63 -13.49 -9.94
CA GLU A 63 -4.79 -12.77 -8.66
C GLU A 63 -3.86 -11.56 -8.60
N LYS A 64 -2.64 -11.74 -9.07
CA LYS A 64 -1.64 -10.68 -9.21
C LYS A 64 -2.15 -9.59 -10.16
N ASN A 65 -2.66 -9.95 -11.34
CA ASN A 65 -3.20 -8.99 -12.31
C ASN A 65 -4.44 -8.26 -11.78
N GLN A 66 -5.31 -8.95 -11.05
CA GLN A 66 -6.44 -8.36 -10.36
C GLN A 66 -5.98 -7.36 -9.29
N LEU A 67 -5.02 -7.74 -8.44
CA LEU A 67 -4.47 -6.87 -7.40
C LEU A 67 -3.91 -5.57 -8.00
N PHE A 68 -3.14 -5.66 -9.10
CA PHE A 68 -2.60 -4.47 -9.76
C PHE A 68 -3.68 -3.60 -10.42
N THR A 69 -4.71 -4.22 -11.01
CA THR A 69 -5.84 -3.48 -11.58
C THR A 69 -6.60 -2.73 -10.50
N LEU A 70 -6.79 -3.35 -9.32
CA LEU A 70 -7.42 -2.71 -8.17
C LEU A 70 -6.54 -1.63 -7.56
N ALA A 71 -5.22 -1.82 -7.51
CA ALA A 71 -4.27 -0.81 -7.04
C ALA A 71 -4.36 0.47 -7.90
N LYS A 72 -4.47 0.33 -9.22
CA LYS A 72 -4.66 1.46 -10.15
C LYS A 72 -5.97 2.21 -9.93
N ARG A 73 -7.01 1.52 -9.48
CA ARG A 73 -8.36 2.08 -9.22
C ARG A 73 -8.57 2.39 -7.74
N TRP A 74 -7.51 2.42 -6.94
CA TRP A 74 -7.65 2.69 -5.52
C TRP A 74 -8.18 4.10 -5.31
N THR A 75 -9.16 4.21 -4.42
CA THR A 75 -9.77 5.47 -4.00
C THR A 75 -9.40 5.74 -2.54
N PRO A 76 -9.05 6.99 -2.18
CA PRO A 76 -8.68 7.32 -0.82
C PRO A 76 -9.84 7.12 0.15
N HIS A 77 -9.53 6.61 1.34
CA HIS A 77 -10.44 6.66 2.48
C HIS A 77 -10.57 8.10 2.99
N PRO A 78 -11.71 8.53 3.56
CA PRO A 78 -11.88 9.87 4.13
C PRO A 78 -10.80 10.28 5.14
N ASP A 79 -10.26 9.31 5.88
CA ASP A 79 -9.20 9.53 6.87
C ASP A 79 -7.77 9.59 6.29
N THR A 80 -7.61 9.35 4.99
CA THR A 80 -6.31 9.38 4.30
C THR A 80 -5.72 10.79 4.39
N GLY A 81 -4.56 10.95 5.04
CA GLY A 81 -3.93 12.28 5.18
C GLY A 81 -4.62 13.20 6.18
N SER A 82 -5.54 12.69 6.99
CA SER A 82 -6.11 13.45 8.11
C SER A 82 -5.05 13.75 9.18
N LEU A 83 -5.27 14.78 10.01
CA LEU A 83 -4.40 15.12 11.15
C LEU A 83 -4.12 13.93 12.09
N ARG A 84 -5.05 12.97 12.17
CA ARG A 84 -4.95 11.75 12.99
C ARG A 84 -4.23 10.60 12.27
N HIS A 85 -4.28 10.59 10.95
CA HIS A 85 -3.63 9.60 10.11
C HIS A 85 -2.85 10.30 8.99
N PRO A 86 -1.81 11.06 9.37
CA PRO A 86 -0.89 11.58 8.37
C PRO A 86 -0.36 10.39 7.58
N VAL A 87 -0.15 10.60 6.28
CA VAL A 87 0.56 9.67 5.40
C VAL A 87 2.07 9.68 5.76
N TYR A 88 2.46 9.96 7.01
CA TYR A 88 3.81 10.25 7.56
C TYR A 88 3.79 10.00 9.10
N HIS A 89 4.84 9.71 9.88
CA HIS A 89 6.04 10.47 10.30
C HIS A 89 7.01 9.52 11.08
N GLU A 90 8.31 9.80 11.33
CA GLU A 90 8.91 10.83 12.21
C GLU A 90 10.33 11.24 11.74
N GLY A 91 10.63 12.56 11.76
CA GLY A 91 11.88 13.17 11.27
C GLY A 91 11.67 13.97 9.97
N LEU A 92 11.31 15.25 10.09
CA LEU A 92 11.13 16.20 8.99
C LEU A 92 12.48 16.53 8.34
N ASP A 93 12.92 15.65 7.44
CA ASP A 93 13.96 15.97 6.48
C ASP A 93 13.33 15.83 5.09
N ARG A 94 13.25 16.94 4.37
CA ARG A 94 12.52 17.07 3.10
C ARG A 94 13.09 16.12 2.06
N ASP A 95 14.41 15.92 2.06
CA ASP A 95 15.12 14.97 1.22
C ASP A 95 14.79 13.51 1.57
N TRP A 96 14.61 13.18 2.85
CA TRP A 96 14.19 11.82 3.26
C TRP A 96 12.73 11.54 2.86
N THR A 97 11.90 12.57 2.91
CA THR A 97 10.48 12.52 2.51
C THR A 97 10.36 12.32 0.99
N GLU A 98 11.14 13.05 0.21
CA GLU A 98 11.23 12.87 -1.24
C GLU A 98 11.84 11.52 -1.62
N ALA A 99 12.86 11.04 -0.90
CA ALA A 99 13.43 9.72 -1.13
C ALA A 99 12.40 8.61 -0.86
N VAL A 100 11.69 8.65 0.27
CA VAL A 100 10.66 7.65 0.64
C VAL A 100 9.41 7.77 -0.24
N LEU A 101 9.06 8.97 -0.70
CA LEU A 101 8.02 9.18 -1.69
C LEU A 101 8.45 8.63 -3.04
N ALA A 102 9.57 9.06 -3.62
CA ALA A 102 10.10 8.54 -4.88
C ALA A 102 10.25 7.03 -4.84
N GLU A 103 10.63 6.51 -3.67
CA GLU A 103 10.57 5.12 -3.37
C GLU A 103 9.13 4.59 -3.44
N ASN A 104 8.21 5.00 -2.57
CA ASN A 104 6.85 4.46 -2.44
C ASN A 104 5.84 4.94 -3.48
N THR A 105 6.27 5.77 -4.42
CA THR A 105 5.48 6.24 -5.54
C THR A 105 5.13 5.01 -6.37
N PRO A 106 3.86 4.70 -6.57
CA PRO A 106 3.49 3.66 -7.50
C PRO A 106 4.05 4.03 -8.89
N ASP A 107 4.63 3.09 -9.63
CA ASP A 107 5.22 3.34 -10.97
C ASP A 107 4.18 3.73 -12.06
N TYR A 108 3.02 4.25 -11.68
CA TYR A 108 1.94 4.68 -12.57
C TYR A 108 1.49 6.10 -12.20
N THR A 109 1.00 6.84 -13.20
CA THR A 109 0.61 8.24 -13.06
C THR A 109 -0.39 8.41 -11.92
N ILE A 110 0.02 9.11 -10.86
CA ILE A 110 -0.85 9.48 -9.74
C ILE A 110 -1.85 10.54 -10.26
N PRO A 111 -3.16 10.38 -10.01
CA PRO A 111 -4.15 11.40 -10.36
C PRO A 111 -3.77 12.77 -9.81
N LYS A 112 -3.90 13.82 -10.63
CA LYS A 112 -3.47 15.21 -10.32
C LYS A 112 -4.06 15.77 -9.02
N GLU A 113 -5.18 15.22 -8.59
CA GLU A 113 -5.89 15.47 -7.34
C GLU A 113 -5.13 15.04 -6.07
N TRP A 114 -4.14 14.14 -6.19
CA TRP A 114 -3.24 13.78 -5.09
C TRP A 114 -1.87 14.43 -5.21
N SER A 115 -1.55 15.01 -6.38
CA SER A 115 -0.42 15.91 -6.57
C SER A 115 -0.88 17.36 -6.29
N LYS A 116 -1.16 17.69 -5.05
CA LYS A 116 -1.42 19.08 -4.62
C LYS A 116 -0.81 19.29 -3.24
N SER A 117 -0.14 20.39 -2.92
CA SER A 117 0.23 21.61 -3.64
C SER A 117 1.42 22.21 -2.89
N ASN A 118 2.10 23.17 -3.52
CA ASN A 118 3.05 24.12 -2.92
C ASN A 118 2.72 24.50 -1.45
#